data_AF-A0A317VZ81-F1
#
_entry.id   AF-A0A317VZ81-F1
#
_cell.length_a   1.000
_cell.length_b   1.000
_cell.length_c   1.000
_cell.angle_alpha   90.00
_cell.angle_beta   90.00
_cell.angle_gamma   90.00
#
_symmetry.space_group_name_H-M   'P 1'
#
loop_
_entity.id
_entity.type
_entity.pdbx_description
1 polymer ?
#
loop_
_entity_poly.entity_id
_entity_poly.type
_entity_poly.pdbx_seq_one_letter_code
_entity_poly.pdbx_strand_id
1 'polypeptide(L)'
;MASSSPSAYPHSTFSNHDDKSQLDRFPLDKDYETSNALNDSAYDADVEASQFYTAKRPRSGGMRGIVALIAAYLSPREKQKKHHRQPADARPLLASANNATPTAAWHSSSRQYQRIESLSRCLCYPLLGLLVMLGVVQFISIACSIAVSFFPDEFDRAIERWRHSDQRSPSADILHWPTDISRDIVPVGCHSHNDYWRPVPLFSALQAGCTGVEADVWLVEDDLYVGHTMSALTPQRTLRNLYINPLLRILEQQNPITDLHPQRDSPPQGVFDMDPSQTLILLIDFKTDGQETWNYVHAQLAPLRERGYLSFFNGTDIIPGPITVVGTGNTPFNLVTANTTYRDIFFDAPLDKLVDDNITTTEDYDNDDGVSLSNPPEVTKDTGIATRATKNVGQGLSGISDAGIGPDTFDWTNSYYASVSFKKSIGMPWSFRLSQRQVDQIRAQIRAAHRRGLKVRYWGVPAWPRSLRNHLWSLLVREGIDYLNVDDLRSATRQDWRPRISDWWS
;
A
#
# COMPACT_ATOMS: atom_id res chain seq x y z
N MET A 1 45.80 -14.94 68.28
CA MET A 1 45.75 -15.75 67.04
C MET A 1 44.80 -15.00 66.10
N ALA A 2 45.32 -13.99 65.39
CA ALA A 2 45.96 -14.04 64.06
C ALA A 2 44.86 -14.05 62.96
N SER A 3 44.51 -12.89 62.36
CA SER A 3 45.21 -12.15 61.26
C SER A 3 44.54 -12.52 59.91
N SER A 4 44.28 -11.64 58.93
CA SER A 4 44.72 -10.27 58.64
C SER A 4 43.97 -9.79 57.38
N SER A 5 43.75 -8.47 57.28
CA SER A 5 43.25 -7.74 56.09
C SER A 5 44.42 -7.25 55.19
N PRO A 6 44.30 -6.20 54.33
CA PRO A 6 44.34 -6.27 52.85
C PRO A 6 45.48 -5.43 52.20
N SER A 7 45.54 -5.33 50.87
CA SER A 7 46.41 -4.40 50.11
C SER A 7 45.98 -4.35 48.64
N ALA A 8 46.26 -3.36 47.79
CA ALA A 8 46.34 -1.90 47.79
C ALA A 8 46.63 -1.50 46.31
N TYR A 9 46.24 -0.30 45.88
CA TYR A 9 46.55 0.30 44.57
C TYR A 9 48.05 0.46 44.29
N PRO A 10 48.42 0.79 43.03
CA PRO A 10 49.35 1.89 42.84
C PRO A 10 48.89 2.94 41.82
N HIS A 11 49.27 4.19 42.13
CA HIS A 11 49.26 5.38 41.29
C HIS A 11 50.25 5.30 40.12
N SER A 12 49.97 6.02 39.02
CA SER A 12 51.01 6.70 38.25
C SER A 12 50.55 8.09 37.78
N THR A 13 51.36 9.08 38.15
CA THR A 13 51.39 10.48 37.72
C THR A 13 52.20 10.62 36.44
N PHE A 14 51.82 11.49 35.50
CA PHE A 14 52.79 12.28 34.74
C PHE A 14 52.24 13.63 34.25
N SER A 15 53.20 14.54 34.11
CA SER A 15 53.15 16.00 34.23
C SER A 15 52.83 16.77 32.95
N ASN A 16 52.36 18.01 33.16
CA ASN A 16 52.27 19.17 32.27
C ASN A 16 53.38 19.31 31.22
N HIS A 17 52.98 19.73 30.02
CA HIS A 17 53.76 20.65 29.20
C HIS A 17 52.85 21.73 28.62
N ASP A 18 53.07 22.96 29.09
CA ASP A 18 52.71 24.20 28.41
C ASP A 18 53.46 24.29 27.08
N ASP A 19 52.78 24.72 26.02
CA ASP A 19 53.47 25.57 25.03
C ASP A 19 52.52 26.64 24.48
N LYS A 20 52.95 27.89 24.65
CA LYS A 20 52.32 29.10 24.15
C LYS A 20 52.88 29.38 22.76
N SER A 21 52.02 29.67 21.78
CA SER A 21 52.39 30.60 20.72
C SER A 21 51.19 31.45 20.31
N GLN A 22 51.38 32.76 20.46
CA GLN A 22 50.57 33.82 19.89
C GLN A 22 50.86 33.95 18.39
N LEU A 23 49.90 34.41 17.58
CA LEU A 23 50.12 35.48 16.59
C LEU A 23 48.78 35.96 15.95
N ASP A 24 48.55 37.27 16.06
CA ASP A 24 47.86 38.24 15.17
C ASP A 24 46.44 37.95 14.63
N ARG A 25 45.35 38.71 14.88
CA ARG A 25 45.00 40.16 14.94
C ARG A 25 44.71 40.83 13.56
N PHE A 26 43.44 41.32 13.44
CA PHE A 26 42.81 42.30 12.52
C PHE A 26 42.00 41.79 11.28
N PRO A 27 40.98 42.53 10.77
CA PRO A 27 39.85 43.18 11.47
C PRO A 27 38.47 43.05 10.75
N LEU A 28 37.46 43.60 11.45
CA LEU A 28 36.09 43.97 11.07
C LEU A 28 35.89 44.66 9.69
N ASP A 29 34.74 44.33 9.07
CA ASP A 29 33.85 45.21 8.29
C ASP A 29 32.43 44.67 8.56
N LYS A 30 31.53 45.29 9.34
CA LYS A 30 30.77 46.54 9.24
C LYS A 30 29.86 46.69 8.01
N ASP A 31 28.58 46.89 8.37
CA ASP A 31 27.53 47.64 7.71
C ASP A 31 26.80 46.99 6.52
N TYR A 32 25.55 46.56 6.75
CA TYR A 32 24.39 47.14 6.05
C TYR A 32 23.12 46.89 6.87
N GLU A 33 22.62 47.97 7.47
CA GLU A 33 21.33 48.06 8.11
C GLU A 33 20.44 48.98 7.27
N THR A 34 19.13 48.68 7.31
CA THR A 34 17.96 49.58 7.14
C THR A 34 17.20 49.73 5.80
N SER A 35 15.87 49.69 6.01
CA SER A 35 14.74 50.29 5.28
C SER A 35 14.13 49.43 4.17
N ASN A 36 12.83 49.10 4.14
CA ASN A 36 11.66 49.89 4.54
C ASN A 36 10.53 49.02 5.12
N ALA A 37 9.95 49.52 6.22
CA ALA A 37 8.57 49.30 6.62
C ALA A 37 7.71 50.48 6.11
N LEU A 38 6.38 50.36 6.29
CA LEU A 38 5.25 51.25 5.91
C LEU A 38 4.51 50.72 4.65
N ASN A 39 3.18 50.54 4.63
CA ASN A 39 2.14 51.10 5.48
C ASN A 39 0.82 50.31 5.35
N ASP A 40 0.02 50.39 6.42
CA ASP A 40 -1.40 50.05 6.54
C ASP A 40 -2.29 50.75 5.49
N SER A 41 -3.43 50.13 5.12
CA SER A 41 -4.76 50.62 5.54
C SER A 41 -5.91 49.95 4.78
N ALA A 42 -6.99 49.73 5.53
CA ALA A 42 -8.28 49.21 5.14
C ALA A 42 -9.07 50.13 4.19
N TYR A 43 -9.98 49.55 3.37
CA TYR A 43 -11.23 50.19 2.98
C TYR A 43 -12.36 49.17 2.83
N ASP A 44 -13.53 49.65 3.24
CA ASP A 44 -14.79 48.98 3.50
C ASP A 44 -15.67 48.81 2.25
N ALA A 45 -16.76 48.07 2.47
CA ALA A 45 -17.97 47.78 1.67
C ALA A 45 -18.36 48.66 0.46
N ASP A 46 -19.02 48.03 -0.53
CA ASP A 46 -20.28 48.54 -1.08
C ASP A 46 -21.14 47.45 -1.77
N VAL A 47 -22.45 47.60 -1.58
CA VAL A 47 -23.59 46.77 -2.02
C VAL A 47 -24.37 47.52 -3.11
N GLU A 48 -25.13 46.75 -3.90
CA GLU A 48 -26.22 47.10 -4.86
C GLU A 48 -25.86 46.90 -6.34
N ALA A 49 -26.42 45.90 -7.04
CA ALA A 49 -27.80 45.65 -7.48
C ALA A 49 -28.07 46.19 -8.91
N SER A 50 -28.26 45.27 -9.87
CA SER A 50 -29.26 45.46 -10.95
C SER A 50 -29.45 44.21 -11.83
N GLN A 51 -30.68 43.66 -11.73
CA GLN A 51 -31.60 43.26 -12.81
C GLN A 51 -31.20 42.12 -13.78
N PHE A 52 -31.82 40.94 -13.65
CA PHE A 52 -33.04 40.49 -14.35
C PHE A 52 -32.88 40.32 -15.87
N TYR A 53 -32.64 39.08 -16.31
CA TYR A 53 -33.23 38.53 -17.54
C TYR A 53 -33.58 37.05 -17.34
N THR A 54 -34.88 36.78 -17.33
CA THR A 54 -35.48 35.45 -17.35
C THR A 54 -35.49 34.88 -18.78
N ALA A 55 -35.04 33.63 -18.96
CA ALA A 55 -35.36 32.85 -20.15
C ALA A 55 -35.78 31.41 -19.78
N LYS A 56 -36.84 30.97 -20.46
CA LYS A 56 -37.73 29.84 -20.19
C LYS A 56 -37.06 28.45 -20.20
N ARG A 57 -37.52 27.59 -19.28
CA ARG A 57 -37.42 26.12 -19.36
C ARG A 57 -38.22 25.57 -20.56
N PRO A 58 -37.78 24.48 -21.20
CA PRO A 58 -38.66 23.49 -21.78
C PRO A 58 -38.76 22.23 -20.90
N ARG A 59 -39.97 21.65 -20.90
CA ARG A 59 -40.38 20.47 -20.15
C ARG A 59 -39.91 19.16 -20.81
N SER A 60 -39.79 18.17 -19.94
CA SER A 60 -39.72 16.71 -20.12
C SER A 60 -40.26 16.11 -21.42
N GLY A 61 -39.49 15.19 -22.01
CA GLY A 61 -39.97 14.26 -23.04
C GLY A 61 -38.88 13.32 -23.51
N GLY A 62 -38.56 12.28 -22.74
CA GLY A 62 -37.45 11.38 -23.10
C GLY A 62 -37.44 10.04 -22.36
N MET A 63 -38.58 9.36 -22.24
CA MET A 63 -38.61 7.99 -21.70
C MET A 63 -39.67 7.06 -22.30
N ARG A 64 -40.30 7.46 -23.42
CA ARG A 64 -41.28 6.61 -24.14
C ARG A 64 -40.78 6.03 -25.47
N GLY A 65 -39.64 6.49 -26.00
CA GLY A 65 -39.08 5.98 -27.25
C GLY A 65 -38.24 4.69 -27.09
N ILE A 66 -37.56 4.53 -25.96
CA ILE A 66 -36.60 3.43 -25.75
C ILE A 66 -37.31 2.10 -25.41
N VAL A 67 -38.46 2.15 -24.72
CA VAL A 67 -39.23 0.96 -24.34
C VAL A 67 -39.97 0.32 -25.54
N ALA A 68 -40.35 1.11 -26.55
CA ALA A 68 -41.04 0.61 -27.74
C ALA A 68 -40.12 -0.17 -28.70
N LEU A 69 -38.81 0.12 -28.70
CA LEU A 69 -37.83 -0.56 -29.56
C LEU A 69 -37.43 -1.94 -29.02
N ILE A 70 -37.50 -2.16 -27.71
CA ILE A 70 -37.14 -3.45 -27.07
C ILE A 70 -38.29 -4.47 -27.16
N ALA A 71 -39.55 -4.01 -27.10
CA ALA A 71 -40.72 -4.89 -27.18
C ALA A 71 -40.94 -5.51 -28.58
N ALA A 72 -40.42 -4.90 -29.65
CA ALA A 72 -40.54 -5.42 -31.01
C ALA A 72 -39.52 -6.52 -31.36
N TYR A 73 -38.46 -6.70 -30.55
CA TYR A 73 -37.36 -7.62 -30.84
C TYR A 73 -37.49 -9.00 -30.14
N LEU A 74 -38.46 -9.16 -29.22
CA LEU A 74 -38.56 -10.34 -28.34
C LEU A 74 -39.87 -11.14 -28.49
N SER A 75 -40.62 -11.00 -29.59
CA SER A 75 -41.86 -11.77 -29.78
C SER A 75 -41.63 -13.08 -30.58
N PRO A 76 -41.94 -14.27 -30.02
CA PRO A 76 -41.76 -15.54 -30.73
C PRO A 76 -42.85 -15.75 -31.80
N ARG A 77 -42.45 -16.08 -33.03
CA ARG A 77 -43.38 -16.49 -34.10
C ARG A 77 -43.72 -17.97 -33.99
N GLU A 78 -44.89 -18.29 -33.43
CA GLU A 78 -45.51 -19.62 -33.52
C GLU A 78 -45.91 -19.96 -34.96
N LYS A 79 -45.56 -21.17 -35.41
CA LYS A 79 -46.05 -21.78 -36.65
C LYS A 79 -47.30 -22.58 -36.35
N GLN A 80 -48.47 -22.12 -36.79
CA GLN A 80 -49.67 -22.96 -36.83
C GLN A 80 -49.90 -23.59 -38.22
N LYS A 81 -50.03 -24.92 -38.21
CA LYS A 81 -50.40 -25.80 -39.32
C LYS A 81 -51.87 -25.58 -39.70
N LYS A 82 -52.17 -25.45 -41.00
CA LYS A 82 -53.55 -25.47 -41.53
C LYS A 82 -53.99 -26.91 -41.82
N HIS A 83 -55.08 -27.33 -41.20
CA HIS A 83 -55.84 -28.54 -41.54
C HIS A 83 -57.02 -28.19 -42.46
N HIS A 84 -57.28 -29.08 -43.42
CA HIS A 84 -58.46 -29.12 -44.29
C HIS A 84 -59.78 -29.27 -43.52
N ARG A 85 -60.85 -28.59 -43.99
CA ARG A 85 -62.12 -29.23 -44.41
C ARG A 85 -63.10 -28.22 -45.03
N GLN A 86 -63.75 -28.68 -46.11
CA GLN A 86 -64.89 -28.11 -46.83
C GLN A 86 -66.19 -28.36 -46.03
N PRO A 87 -67.31 -27.65 -46.31
CA PRO A 87 -68.26 -28.16 -47.30
C PRO A 87 -68.93 -27.09 -48.19
N ALA A 88 -69.64 -27.61 -49.19
CA ALA A 88 -70.38 -26.93 -50.25
C ALA A 88 -71.76 -26.43 -49.78
N ASP A 89 -72.34 -25.43 -50.48
CA ASP A 89 -73.63 -25.57 -51.16
C ASP A 89 -74.04 -24.36 -52.02
N ALA A 90 -74.68 -24.70 -53.15
CA ALA A 90 -75.66 -23.97 -53.97
C ALA A 90 -75.34 -22.64 -54.70
N ARG A 91 -75.53 -22.69 -56.03
CA ARG A 91 -75.59 -21.59 -57.04
C ARG A 91 -77.02 -20.98 -57.10
N PRO A 92 -77.46 -20.17 -58.12
CA PRO A 92 -76.78 -19.33 -59.15
C PRO A 92 -77.39 -17.90 -59.28
N LEU A 93 -76.91 -17.05 -60.21
CA LEU A 93 -77.71 -16.48 -61.32
C LEU A 93 -76.99 -15.35 -62.10
N LEU A 94 -77.01 -15.51 -63.44
CA LEU A 94 -77.07 -14.51 -64.54
C LEU A 94 -75.86 -13.58 -64.77
N ALA A 95 -75.08 -13.81 -65.85
CA ALA A 95 -75.22 -13.24 -67.21
C ALA A 95 -74.67 -11.79 -67.28
N SER A 96 -73.91 -11.30 -68.27
CA SER A 96 -73.61 -11.70 -69.65
C SER A 96 -72.41 -10.86 -70.17
N ALA A 97 -71.85 -11.29 -71.30
CA ALA A 97 -71.17 -10.49 -72.34
C ALA A 97 -69.63 -10.27 -72.28
N ASN A 98 -68.91 -11.21 -72.90
CA ASN A 98 -68.15 -11.05 -74.16
C ASN A 98 -67.24 -9.81 -74.36
N ASN A 99 -65.93 -10.02 -74.53
CA ASN A 99 -65.26 -10.13 -75.85
C ASN A 99 -63.72 -10.15 -75.80
N ALA A 100 -63.16 -11.04 -76.64
CA ALA A 100 -61.94 -10.94 -77.45
C ALA A 100 -60.52 -10.93 -76.82
N THR A 101 -59.74 -11.92 -77.28
CA THR A 101 -58.26 -12.13 -77.30
C THR A 101 -57.54 -11.23 -78.34
N PRO A 102 -56.21 -11.29 -78.64
CA PRO A 102 -55.01 -11.90 -77.98
C PRO A 102 -53.71 -11.03 -77.97
N THR A 103 -52.67 -11.55 -77.27
CA THR A 103 -51.19 -11.51 -77.55
C THR A 103 -50.28 -10.27 -77.35
N ALA A 104 -49.17 -10.57 -76.65
CA ALA A 104 -47.76 -10.17 -76.88
C ALA A 104 -47.14 -8.93 -76.19
N ALA A 105 -46.34 -9.26 -75.17
CA ALA A 105 -44.95 -8.85 -74.94
C ALA A 105 -44.57 -7.37 -74.78
N TRP A 106 -44.24 -6.99 -73.54
CA TRP A 106 -43.21 -5.98 -73.23
C TRP A 106 -42.25 -6.54 -72.17
N HIS A 107 -41.02 -6.82 -72.60
CA HIS A 107 -39.88 -7.02 -71.71
C HIS A 107 -39.39 -5.66 -71.17
N SER A 108 -38.69 -5.72 -70.02
CA SER A 108 -37.78 -4.72 -69.45
C SER A 108 -38.35 -3.74 -68.41
N SER A 109 -38.29 -4.13 -67.12
CA SER A 109 -38.07 -3.19 -66.00
C SER A 109 -37.63 -3.81 -64.65
N SER A 110 -37.13 -5.05 -64.60
CA SER A 110 -36.71 -5.65 -63.30
C SER A 110 -35.26 -5.33 -62.86
N ARG A 111 -34.45 -4.66 -63.70
CA ARG A 111 -33.03 -4.38 -63.38
C ARG A 111 -32.76 -3.09 -62.61
N GLN A 112 -33.75 -2.21 -62.44
CA GLN A 112 -33.53 -0.90 -61.80
C GLN A 112 -33.83 -0.91 -60.29
N TYR A 113 -34.68 -1.82 -59.82
CA TYR A 113 -35.08 -1.89 -58.40
C TYR A 113 -34.05 -2.61 -57.51
N GLN A 114 -33.23 -3.51 -58.07
CA GLN A 114 -32.19 -4.23 -57.32
C GLN A 114 -30.92 -3.41 -57.06
N ARG A 115 -30.66 -2.32 -57.82
CA ARG A 115 -29.48 -1.46 -57.62
C ARG A 115 -29.65 -0.45 -56.48
N ILE A 116 -30.87 -0.03 -56.16
CA ILE A 116 -31.13 0.99 -55.13
C ILE A 116 -31.00 0.39 -53.72
N GLU A 117 -31.42 -0.87 -53.54
CA GLU A 117 -31.23 -1.57 -52.25
C GLU A 117 -29.76 -1.95 -51.98
N SER A 118 -28.92 -2.17 -53.00
CA SER A 118 -27.51 -2.47 -52.78
C SER A 118 -26.71 -1.20 -52.43
N LEU A 119 -27.11 -0.03 -52.96
CA LEU A 119 -26.52 1.27 -52.65
C LEU A 119 -26.88 1.76 -51.24
N SER A 120 -28.11 1.58 -50.76
CA SER A 120 -28.47 1.97 -49.40
C SER A 120 -27.78 1.10 -48.34
N ARG A 121 -27.62 -0.20 -48.63
CA ARG A 121 -26.85 -1.12 -47.79
C ARG A 121 -25.36 -0.74 -47.75
N CYS A 122 -24.78 -0.32 -48.89
CA CYS A 122 -23.37 0.06 -48.97
C CYS A 122 -23.03 1.36 -48.19
N LEU A 123 -23.99 2.27 -47.99
CA LEU A 123 -23.80 3.47 -47.14
C LEU A 123 -24.24 3.30 -45.68
N CYS A 124 -25.23 2.45 -45.39
CA CYS A 124 -25.72 2.26 -44.03
C CYS A 124 -24.76 1.45 -43.15
N TYR A 125 -24.08 0.44 -43.70
CA TYR A 125 -23.10 -0.35 -42.94
C TYR A 125 -21.86 0.43 -42.47
N PRO A 126 -21.21 1.29 -43.28
CA PRO A 126 -20.11 2.11 -42.78
C PRO A 126 -20.58 3.17 -41.77
N LEU A 127 -21.79 3.72 -41.93
CA LEU A 127 -22.35 4.67 -40.96
C LEU A 127 -22.65 3.99 -39.60
N LEU A 128 -23.20 2.78 -39.62
CA LEU A 128 -23.42 1.98 -38.41
C LEU A 128 -22.09 1.58 -37.77
N GLY A 129 -21.10 1.18 -38.58
CA GLY A 129 -19.74 0.89 -38.11
C GLY A 129 -19.08 2.10 -37.44
N LEU A 130 -19.24 3.30 -38.01
CA LEU A 130 -18.76 4.56 -37.43
C LEU A 130 -19.42 4.84 -36.07
N LEU A 131 -20.73 4.67 -35.95
CA LEU A 131 -21.44 4.89 -34.68
C LEU A 131 -21.08 3.88 -33.60
N VAL A 132 -20.87 2.61 -33.97
CA VAL A 132 -20.36 1.58 -33.05
C VAL A 132 -18.93 1.91 -32.62
N MET A 133 -18.06 2.32 -33.55
CA MET A 133 -16.69 2.74 -33.24
C MET A 133 -16.68 3.96 -32.33
N LEU A 134 -17.51 4.97 -32.57
CA LEU A 134 -17.66 6.14 -31.68
C LEU A 134 -18.18 5.71 -30.31
N GLY A 135 -19.12 4.77 -30.23
CA GLY A 135 -19.60 4.21 -28.96
C GLY A 135 -18.52 3.45 -28.20
N VAL A 136 -17.68 2.67 -28.89
CA VAL A 136 -16.53 1.95 -28.29
C VAL A 136 -15.46 2.94 -27.84
N VAL A 137 -15.12 3.95 -28.64
CA VAL A 137 -14.16 4.99 -28.26
C VAL A 137 -14.68 5.78 -27.05
N GLN A 138 -15.98 6.13 -27.02
CA GLN A 138 -16.58 6.81 -25.88
C GLN A 138 -16.61 5.92 -24.64
N PHE A 139 -16.93 4.63 -24.78
CA PHE A 139 -16.87 3.67 -23.68
C PHE A 139 -15.46 3.51 -23.14
N ILE A 140 -14.45 3.39 -24.01
CA ILE A 140 -13.04 3.35 -23.62
C ILE A 140 -12.64 4.66 -22.96
N SER A 141 -13.04 5.82 -23.50
CA SER A 141 -12.73 7.13 -22.93
C SER A 141 -13.35 7.31 -21.54
N ILE A 142 -14.61 6.89 -21.36
CA ILE A 142 -15.29 6.91 -20.05
C ILE A 142 -14.64 5.89 -19.11
N ALA A 143 -14.36 4.67 -19.56
CA ALA A 143 -13.70 3.64 -18.76
C ALA A 143 -12.28 4.06 -18.35
N CYS A 144 -11.54 4.75 -19.22
CA CYS A 144 -10.24 5.35 -18.93
C CYS A 144 -10.38 6.54 -17.99
N SER A 145 -11.37 7.41 -18.16
CA SER A 145 -11.61 8.55 -17.26
C SER A 145 -12.04 8.10 -15.86
N ILE A 146 -12.84 7.03 -15.80
CA ILE A 146 -13.18 6.31 -14.58
C ILE A 146 -11.90 5.69 -14.02
N ALA A 147 -11.10 4.95 -14.79
CA ALA A 147 -9.83 4.39 -14.30
C ALA A 147 -8.87 5.47 -13.74
N VAL A 148 -8.75 6.62 -14.41
CA VAL A 148 -7.98 7.78 -13.94
C VAL A 148 -8.53 8.33 -12.63
N SER A 149 -9.86 8.38 -12.48
CA SER A 149 -10.53 8.79 -11.24
C SER A 149 -10.47 7.72 -10.13
N PHE A 150 -10.21 6.45 -10.47
CA PHE A 150 -10.16 5.32 -9.53
C PHE A 150 -8.75 5.06 -8.99
N PHE A 151 -7.72 5.48 -9.73
CA PHE A 151 -6.31 5.36 -9.32
C PHE A 151 -5.57 6.71 -9.33
N PRO A 152 -6.12 7.78 -8.73
CA PRO A 152 -5.49 9.10 -8.77
C PRO A 152 -4.06 9.05 -8.23
N ASP A 153 -3.80 8.28 -7.16
CA ASP A 153 -2.47 8.14 -6.58
C ASP A 153 -1.46 7.45 -7.52
N GLU A 154 -1.90 6.48 -8.34
CA GLU A 154 -1.01 5.83 -9.32
C GLU A 154 -0.74 6.71 -10.53
N PHE A 155 -1.76 7.46 -10.98
CA PHE A 155 -1.63 8.43 -12.05
C PHE A 155 -0.79 9.64 -11.61
N ASP A 156 -1.01 10.20 -10.43
CA ASP A 156 -0.18 11.26 -9.85
C ASP A 156 1.26 10.78 -9.68
N ARG A 157 1.47 9.54 -9.23
CA ARG A 157 2.81 8.94 -9.17
C ARG A 157 3.42 8.75 -10.56
N ALA A 158 2.64 8.37 -11.56
CA ALA A 158 3.11 8.23 -12.95
C ALA A 158 3.42 9.60 -13.59
N ILE A 159 2.58 10.60 -13.35
CA ILE A 159 2.73 11.98 -13.81
C ILE A 159 3.94 12.62 -13.12
N GLU A 160 4.14 12.42 -11.82
CA GLU A 160 5.29 12.97 -11.11
C GLU A 160 6.60 12.29 -11.54
N ARG A 161 6.58 10.98 -11.84
CA ARG A 161 7.69 10.29 -12.52
C ARG A 161 7.98 10.85 -13.91
N TRP A 162 6.95 11.20 -14.67
CA TRP A 162 7.09 11.80 -16.01
C TRP A 162 7.56 13.25 -15.94
N ARG A 163 7.17 14.00 -14.90
CA ARG A 163 7.57 15.38 -14.65
C ARG A 163 9.03 15.48 -14.19
N HIS A 164 9.54 14.47 -13.49
CA HIS A 164 10.93 14.39 -13.02
C HIS A 164 11.86 13.58 -13.92
N SER A 165 11.43 13.11 -15.09
CA SER A 165 12.32 12.43 -16.04
C SER A 165 13.30 13.39 -16.75
N ASP A 166 13.14 14.71 -16.60
CA ASP A 166 14.11 15.69 -17.07
C ASP A 166 15.06 16.15 -15.95
N GLN A 167 16.32 15.71 -16.08
CA GLN A 167 17.54 16.34 -15.61
C GLN A 167 17.59 16.84 -14.14
N ARG A 168 17.78 15.91 -13.20
CA ARG A 168 18.68 16.10 -12.05
C ARG A 168 19.14 14.72 -11.56
N SER A 169 20.46 14.49 -11.54
CA SER A 169 21.04 13.32 -10.87
C SER A 169 20.59 13.33 -9.41
N PRO A 170 19.82 12.35 -8.92
CA PRO A 170 19.33 12.32 -7.53
C PRO A 170 20.48 12.35 -6.52
N SER A 171 21.66 11.86 -6.92
CA SER A 171 22.85 11.73 -6.10
C SER A 171 23.35 13.03 -5.47
N ALA A 172 23.08 14.19 -6.10
CA ALA A 172 23.61 15.47 -5.64
C ALA A 172 22.77 16.11 -4.51
N ASP A 173 21.43 15.98 -4.56
CA ASP A 173 20.53 16.50 -3.52
C ASP A 173 20.37 15.52 -2.34
N ILE A 174 20.55 14.20 -2.55
CA ILE A 174 20.47 13.17 -1.49
C ILE A 174 21.58 13.29 -0.43
N LEU A 175 22.68 13.98 -0.76
CA LEU A 175 23.83 14.17 0.15
C LEU A 175 23.55 15.22 1.25
N HIS A 176 22.50 16.03 1.10
CA HIS A 176 22.18 17.12 2.01
C HIS A 176 20.82 16.84 2.66
N TRP A 177 20.79 15.93 3.63
CA TRP A 177 19.75 15.92 4.66
C TRP A 177 20.23 16.83 5.80
N PRO A 178 20.00 18.15 5.76
CA PRO A 178 20.40 19.00 6.84
C PRO A 178 19.65 18.59 8.11
N THR A 179 20.34 18.69 9.24
CA THR A 179 19.89 18.28 10.58
C THR A 179 18.71 19.11 11.11
N ASP A 180 18.11 19.94 10.28
CA ASP A 180 16.93 20.74 10.57
C ASP A 180 15.67 20.27 9.82
N ILE A 181 15.77 19.35 8.84
CA ILE A 181 14.61 18.85 8.09
C ILE A 181 13.61 18.14 9.00
N SER A 182 14.08 17.42 10.02
CA SER A 182 13.23 16.68 10.93
C SER A 182 12.67 17.49 12.09
N ARG A 183 13.01 18.79 12.21
CA ARG A 183 12.54 19.66 13.31
C ARG A 183 11.05 19.90 13.34
N ASP A 184 10.38 19.81 12.19
CA ASP A 184 8.93 20.01 12.09
C ASP A 184 8.18 18.72 11.73
N ILE A 185 8.85 17.57 11.81
CA ILE A 185 8.30 16.28 11.45
C ILE A 185 7.91 15.54 12.73
N VAL A 186 6.60 15.43 12.97
CA VAL A 186 6.07 14.60 14.05
C VAL A 186 6.04 13.14 13.60
N PRO A 187 6.72 12.22 14.29
CA PRO A 187 6.67 10.81 13.94
C PRO A 187 5.26 10.23 14.18
N VAL A 188 4.85 9.33 13.29
CA VAL A 188 3.55 8.67 13.28
C VAL A 188 3.75 7.17 13.09
N GLY A 189 2.91 6.36 13.74
CA GLY A 189 2.80 4.91 13.55
C GLY A 189 2.25 4.53 12.18
N CYS A 190 2.95 4.90 11.11
CA CYS A 190 2.69 4.45 9.75
C CYS A 190 3.91 3.74 9.18
N HIS A 191 3.63 2.77 8.32
CA HIS A 191 4.60 1.93 7.65
C HIS A 191 4.51 2.19 6.14
N SER A 192 5.56 2.79 5.57
CA SER A 192 5.69 3.03 4.13
C SER A 192 5.88 1.69 3.41
N HIS A 193 4.77 1.12 2.97
CA HIS A 193 4.74 -0.15 2.26
C HIS A 193 5.35 0.01 0.87
N ASN A 194 6.16 -0.96 0.45
CA ASN A 194 6.98 -0.91 -0.75
C ASN A 194 7.69 0.45 -0.90
N ASP A 195 8.36 0.91 0.16
CA ASP A 195 8.98 2.23 0.23
C ASP A 195 9.95 2.51 -0.94
N TYR A 196 10.53 1.46 -1.49
CA TYR A 196 11.40 1.55 -2.64
C TYR A 196 10.68 1.98 -3.95
N TRP A 197 9.33 2.00 -4.01
CA TRP A 197 8.54 2.57 -5.11
C TRP A 197 8.38 4.09 -5.06
N ARG A 198 8.77 4.71 -3.94
CA ARG A 198 8.69 6.16 -3.73
C ARG A 198 9.64 6.91 -4.68
N PRO A 199 9.35 8.19 -5.01
CA PRO A 199 10.26 9.02 -5.80
C PRO A 199 11.66 9.10 -5.19
N VAL A 200 11.72 9.25 -3.86
CA VAL A 200 12.95 9.22 -3.08
C VAL A 200 12.77 8.24 -1.91
N PRO A 201 13.19 6.97 -2.06
CA PRO A 201 13.10 5.96 -1.00
C PRO A 201 13.74 6.44 0.30
N LEU A 202 13.25 5.93 1.44
CA LEU A 202 13.51 6.35 2.81
C LEU A 202 13.05 7.79 3.11
N PHE A 203 13.57 8.77 2.37
CA PHE A 203 13.37 10.19 2.65
C PHE A 203 11.91 10.62 2.50
N SER A 204 11.17 10.05 1.54
CA SER A 204 9.73 10.34 1.39
C SER A 204 8.93 9.88 2.61
N ALA A 205 9.30 8.74 3.20
CA ALA A 205 8.66 8.21 4.42
C ALA A 205 9.02 9.06 5.64
N LEU A 206 10.30 9.38 5.82
CA LEU A 206 10.77 10.25 6.91
C LEU A 206 10.12 11.63 6.83
N GLN A 207 10.08 12.25 5.64
CA GLN A 207 9.45 13.56 5.44
C GLN A 207 7.96 13.56 5.83
N ALA A 208 7.27 12.44 5.62
CA ALA A 208 5.88 12.32 6.03
C ALA A 208 5.72 12.05 7.54
N GLY A 209 6.78 11.61 8.22
CA GLY A 209 6.76 11.20 9.63
C GLY A 209 6.51 9.70 9.83
N CYS A 210 6.56 8.87 8.80
CA CYS A 210 6.38 7.43 9.00
C CYS A 210 7.59 6.80 9.69
N THR A 211 7.31 6.08 10.76
CA THR A 211 8.30 5.40 11.61
C THR A 211 8.60 3.97 11.18
N GLY A 212 8.07 3.52 10.04
CA GLY A 212 8.42 2.24 9.43
C GLY A 212 8.60 2.33 7.91
N VAL A 213 9.59 1.61 7.38
CA VAL A 213 9.86 1.46 5.94
C VAL A 213 10.11 -0.01 5.60
N GLU A 214 9.83 -0.38 4.36
CA GLU A 214 9.96 -1.75 3.86
C GLU A 214 10.92 -1.86 2.67
N ALA A 215 11.78 -2.87 2.70
CA ALA A 215 12.66 -3.26 1.61
C ALA A 215 12.39 -4.72 1.20
N ASP A 216 11.90 -4.91 -0.03
CA ASP A 216 11.79 -6.24 -0.66
C ASP A 216 13.16 -6.66 -1.20
N VAL A 217 13.86 -7.55 -0.50
CA VAL A 217 15.25 -7.93 -0.83
C VAL A 217 15.32 -9.24 -1.59
N TRP A 218 16.10 -9.20 -2.68
CA TRP A 218 16.44 -10.35 -3.51
C TRP A 218 17.96 -10.53 -3.45
N LEU A 219 18.40 -11.69 -2.96
CA LEU A 219 19.79 -12.09 -3.11
C LEU A 219 20.02 -12.50 -4.57
N VAL A 220 20.87 -11.76 -5.26
CA VAL A 220 21.30 -12.08 -6.63
C VAL A 220 22.81 -12.04 -6.65
N GLU A 221 23.42 -13.17 -6.96
CA GLU A 221 24.86 -13.39 -6.83
C GLU A 221 25.28 -13.12 -5.38
N ASP A 222 26.03 -12.04 -5.11
CA ASP A 222 26.59 -11.73 -3.80
C ASP A 222 26.07 -10.40 -3.21
N ASP A 223 24.98 -9.83 -3.75
CA ASP A 223 24.40 -8.58 -3.25
C ASP A 223 22.87 -8.64 -3.10
N LEU A 224 22.35 -7.72 -2.27
CA LEU A 224 20.95 -7.60 -1.90
C LEU A 224 20.28 -6.49 -2.70
N TYR A 225 19.58 -6.87 -3.75
CA TYR A 225 18.84 -5.96 -4.61
C TYR A 225 17.44 -5.71 -4.06
N VAL A 226 16.91 -4.49 -4.27
CA VAL A 226 15.60 -4.09 -3.75
C VAL A 226 14.60 -3.86 -4.89
N GLY A 227 13.49 -4.59 -4.86
CA GLY A 227 12.40 -4.42 -5.81
C GLY A 227 11.24 -5.38 -5.59
N HIS A 228 10.10 -5.09 -6.22
CA HIS A 228 8.90 -5.91 -6.06
C HIS A 228 8.99 -7.23 -6.84
N THR A 229 9.71 -7.20 -7.96
CA THR A 229 9.92 -8.33 -8.86
C THR A 229 11.37 -8.36 -9.32
N MET A 230 11.88 -9.54 -9.69
CA MET A 230 13.21 -9.67 -10.29
C MET A 230 13.43 -8.78 -11.53
N SER A 231 12.36 -8.54 -12.31
CA SER A 231 12.42 -7.67 -13.50
C SER A 231 12.59 -6.18 -13.19
N ALA A 232 12.32 -5.75 -11.96
CA ALA A 232 12.46 -4.36 -11.52
C ALA A 232 13.83 -4.08 -10.87
N LEU A 233 14.70 -5.08 -10.76
CA LEU A 233 16.01 -4.93 -10.14
C LEU A 233 16.95 -4.16 -11.07
N THR A 234 17.72 -3.24 -10.48
CA THR A 234 18.74 -2.46 -11.19
C THR A 234 20.00 -2.40 -10.34
N PRO A 235 21.22 -2.34 -10.93
CA PRO A 235 22.50 -2.28 -10.22
C PRO A 235 22.59 -1.23 -9.10
N GLN A 236 21.88 -0.11 -9.24
CA GLN A 236 21.95 1.00 -8.28
C GLN A 236 21.02 0.79 -7.06
N ARG A 237 20.03 -0.10 -7.18
CA ARG A 237 18.95 -0.29 -6.20
C ARG A 237 19.24 -1.48 -5.30
N THR A 238 20.20 -1.31 -4.41
CA THR A 238 20.58 -2.30 -3.40
C THR A 238 20.10 -1.87 -2.02
N LEU A 239 19.99 -2.81 -1.08
CA LEU A 239 19.62 -2.53 0.33
C LEU A 239 20.56 -1.48 0.92
N ARG A 240 21.86 -1.63 0.63
CA ARG A 240 22.89 -0.69 1.07
C ARG A 240 22.67 0.72 0.54
N ASN A 241 22.39 0.87 -0.76
CA ASN A 241 22.28 2.18 -1.39
C ASN A 241 20.98 2.90 -1.04
N LEU A 242 19.87 2.16 -0.92
CA LEU A 242 18.55 2.75 -0.66
C LEU A 242 18.27 2.98 0.83
N TYR A 243 18.85 2.17 1.73
CA TYR A 243 18.52 2.22 3.16
C TYR A 243 19.74 2.37 4.05
N ILE A 244 20.71 1.44 4.01
CA ILE A 244 21.80 1.41 5.02
C ILE A 244 22.68 2.67 4.95
N ASN A 245 23.20 3.04 3.79
CA ASN A 245 24.08 4.20 3.64
C ASN A 245 23.35 5.53 3.93
N PRO A 246 22.12 5.76 3.45
CA PRO A 246 21.32 6.92 3.86
C PRO A 246 21.08 7.00 5.37
N LEU A 247 20.68 5.90 6.02
CA LEU A 247 20.44 5.87 7.47
C LEU A 247 21.71 6.18 8.26
N LEU A 248 22.86 5.60 7.86
CA LEU A 248 24.15 5.91 8.48
C LEU A 248 24.46 7.41 8.43
N ARG A 249 24.29 8.05 7.26
CA ARG A 249 24.53 9.50 7.13
C ARG A 249 23.62 10.31 8.04
N ILE A 250 22.32 10.01 8.05
CA ILE A 250 21.36 10.72 8.92
C ILE A 250 21.79 10.58 10.38
N LEU A 251 22.05 9.36 10.85
CA LEU A 251 22.39 9.11 12.25
C LEU A 251 23.76 9.66 12.65
N GLU A 252 24.76 9.64 11.77
CA GLU A 252 26.06 10.29 12.00
C GLU A 252 25.93 11.82 12.10
N GLN A 253 25.05 12.43 11.29
CA GLN A 253 24.76 13.86 11.36
C GLN A 253 23.96 14.23 12.62
N GLN A 254 23.05 13.36 13.06
CA GLN A 254 22.27 13.53 14.29
C GLN A 254 23.08 13.29 15.57
N ASN A 255 24.21 12.58 15.46
CA ASN A 255 25.08 12.25 16.59
C ASN A 255 26.53 12.73 16.33
N PRO A 256 26.77 14.03 16.11
CA PRO A 256 28.08 14.53 15.74
C PRO A 256 29.04 14.52 16.94
N ILE A 257 30.28 14.11 16.68
CA ILE A 257 31.38 14.29 17.63
C ILE A 257 32.12 15.57 17.20
N THR A 258 32.18 16.55 18.09
CA THR A 258 32.85 17.85 17.84
C THR A 258 33.75 18.21 19.00
N ASP A 259 34.61 19.22 18.86
CA ASP A 259 35.44 19.71 19.95
C ASP A 259 34.60 20.19 21.16
N LEU A 260 33.40 20.69 20.90
CA LEU A 260 32.45 21.14 21.92
C LEU A 260 31.61 19.99 22.49
N HIS A 261 31.48 18.89 21.76
CA HIS A 261 30.74 17.70 22.15
C HIS A 261 31.55 16.44 21.80
N PRO A 262 32.64 16.15 22.55
CA PRO A 262 33.59 15.10 22.19
C PRO A 262 33.11 13.69 22.56
N GLN A 263 32.02 13.59 23.33
CA GLN A 263 31.40 12.33 23.71
C GLN A 263 30.22 12.01 22.79
N ARG A 264 29.91 10.72 22.60
CA ARG A 264 28.68 10.33 21.93
C ARG A 264 27.51 10.45 22.88
N ASP A 265 26.37 10.87 22.35
CA ASP A 265 25.10 10.80 23.07
C ASP A 265 24.79 9.36 23.47
N SER A 266 24.22 9.21 24.66
CA SER A 266 23.78 7.92 25.20
C SER A 266 22.44 8.10 25.93
N PRO A 267 21.33 7.56 25.37
CA PRO A 267 21.24 6.85 24.10
C PRO A 267 21.50 7.76 22.89
N PRO A 268 21.90 7.20 21.72
CA PRO A 268 22.05 7.98 20.50
C PRO A 268 20.70 8.51 19.99
N GLN A 269 20.73 9.69 19.36
CA GLN A 269 19.57 10.33 18.74
C GLN A 269 19.11 9.54 17.50
N GLY A 270 17.80 9.41 17.35
CA GLY A 270 17.11 8.81 16.22
C GLY A 270 17.08 9.68 14.97
N VAL A 271 16.23 9.29 14.01
CA VAL A 271 16.11 10.00 12.71
C VAL A 271 15.15 11.21 12.76
N PHE A 272 14.43 11.41 13.87
CA PHE A 272 13.44 12.47 14.05
C PHE A 272 13.85 13.42 15.16
N ASP A 273 14.10 14.70 14.86
CA ASP A 273 14.46 15.71 15.88
C ASP A 273 13.34 15.96 16.90
N MET A 274 12.08 15.88 16.47
CA MET A 274 10.91 16.11 17.33
C MET A 274 10.71 15.03 18.39
N ASP A 275 11.19 13.82 18.13
CA ASP A 275 11.25 12.73 19.10
C ASP A 275 12.49 11.88 18.80
N PRO A 276 13.65 12.25 19.35
CA PRO A 276 14.89 11.55 19.08
C PRO A 276 14.93 10.13 19.65
N SER A 277 13.99 9.76 20.54
CA SER A 277 13.88 8.41 21.08
C SER A 277 13.09 7.46 20.18
N GLN A 278 12.36 8.00 19.19
CA GLN A 278 11.56 7.21 18.27
C GLN A 278 12.45 6.40 17.32
N THR A 279 12.39 5.08 17.46
CA THR A 279 13.06 4.15 16.55
C THR A 279 12.40 4.16 15.16
N LEU A 280 13.20 4.04 14.11
CA LEU A 280 12.72 3.73 12.76
C LEU A 280 12.75 2.21 12.56
N ILE A 281 11.62 1.62 12.17
CA ILE A 281 11.58 0.23 11.76
C ILE A 281 12.04 0.08 10.32
N LEU A 282 13.11 -0.69 10.12
CA LEU A 282 13.51 -1.22 8.81
C LEU A 282 12.99 -2.65 8.68
N LEU A 283 11.88 -2.82 7.97
CA LEU A 283 11.32 -4.13 7.63
C LEU A 283 12.00 -4.67 6.37
N ILE A 284 12.62 -5.84 6.47
CA ILE A 284 13.33 -6.48 5.36
C ILE A 284 12.57 -7.74 4.96
N ASP A 285 11.96 -7.74 3.78
CA ASP A 285 11.20 -8.87 3.24
C ASP A 285 12.09 -9.73 2.34
N PHE A 286 12.40 -10.94 2.80
CA PHE A 286 13.27 -11.87 2.10
C PHE A 286 12.50 -12.55 0.96
N LYS A 287 12.79 -12.18 -0.28
CA LYS A 287 12.13 -12.74 -1.48
C LYS A 287 12.83 -13.98 -2.05
N THR A 288 14.08 -14.22 -1.66
CA THR A 288 14.90 -15.39 -2.05
C THR A 288 15.00 -16.41 -0.92
N ASP A 289 15.90 -17.39 -1.03
CA ASP A 289 16.13 -18.40 0.01
C ASP A 289 16.50 -17.73 1.33
N GLY A 290 15.78 -18.06 2.40
CA GLY A 290 15.92 -17.41 3.70
C GLY A 290 17.28 -17.64 4.36
N GLN A 291 17.77 -18.88 4.26
CA GLN A 291 18.99 -19.31 4.93
C GLN A 291 20.24 -18.70 4.28
N GLU A 292 20.26 -18.60 2.96
CA GLU A 292 21.32 -17.94 2.21
C GLU A 292 21.27 -16.42 2.42
N THR A 293 20.09 -15.80 2.20
CA THR A 293 19.87 -14.35 2.30
C THR A 293 20.21 -13.80 3.69
N TRP A 294 19.97 -14.58 4.74
CA TRP A 294 20.27 -14.21 6.13
C TRP A 294 21.70 -13.73 6.34
N ASN A 295 22.69 -14.45 5.79
CA ASN A 295 24.09 -14.12 6.00
C ASN A 295 24.46 -12.76 5.38
N TYR A 296 23.95 -12.48 4.18
CA TYR A 296 24.17 -11.21 3.50
C TYR A 296 23.47 -10.06 4.22
N VAL A 297 22.23 -10.25 4.68
CA VAL A 297 21.50 -9.22 5.43
C VAL A 297 22.23 -8.91 6.75
N HIS A 298 22.57 -9.94 7.51
CA HIS A 298 23.29 -9.77 8.78
C HIS A 298 24.64 -9.05 8.59
N ALA A 299 25.36 -9.35 7.50
CA ALA A 299 26.61 -8.67 7.14
C ALA A 299 26.39 -7.20 6.72
N GLN A 300 25.39 -6.90 5.90
CA GLN A 300 25.13 -5.52 5.46
C GLN A 300 24.65 -4.60 6.59
N LEU A 301 24.11 -5.17 7.69
CA LEU A 301 23.75 -4.42 8.89
C LEU A 301 24.94 -4.08 9.81
N ALA A 302 26.12 -4.67 9.58
CA ALA A 302 27.30 -4.48 10.44
C ALA A 302 27.68 -2.99 10.67
N PRO A 303 27.65 -2.10 9.67
CA PRO A 303 27.99 -0.69 9.90
C PRO A 303 27.07 0.03 10.91
N LEU A 304 25.78 -0.32 10.95
CA LEU A 304 24.81 0.22 11.93
C LEU A 304 25.04 -0.40 13.31
N ARG A 305 25.25 -1.73 13.34
CA ARG A 305 25.54 -2.50 14.55
C ARG A 305 26.78 -2.00 15.28
N GLU A 306 27.89 -1.86 14.57
CA GLU A 306 29.19 -1.42 15.10
C GLU A 306 29.16 -0.01 15.68
N ARG A 307 28.21 0.83 15.23
CA ARG A 307 27.99 2.19 15.74
C ARG A 307 26.99 2.26 16.90
N GLY A 308 26.40 1.12 17.29
CA GLY A 308 25.40 1.07 18.35
C GLY A 308 24.04 1.66 17.94
N TYR A 309 23.71 1.64 16.64
CA TYR A 309 22.47 2.22 16.13
C TYR A 309 21.30 1.24 16.01
N LEU A 310 21.54 -0.06 16.21
CA LEU A 310 20.49 -1.07 16.15
C LEU A 310 19.88 -1.31 17.54
N SER A 311 18.56 -1.45 17.61
CA SER A 311 17.90 -2.13 18.72
C SER A 311 18.35 -3.59 18.75
N PHE A 312 18.63 -4.13 19.95
CA PHE A 312 19.07 -5.51 20.08
C PHE A 312 18.61 -6.16 21.38
N PHE A 313 18.43 -7.48 21.35
CA PHE A 313 18.24 -8.30 22.54
C PHE A 313 19.60 -8.74 23.08
N ASN A 314 19.84 -8.56 24.38
CA ASN A 314 21.14 -8.85 25.04
C ASN A 314 21.18 -10.17 25.82
N GLY A 315 20.14 -11.01 25.70
CA GLY A 315 19.98 -12.22 26.50
C GLY A 315 18.91 -12.12 27.57
N THR A 316 18.61 -10.90 28.04
CA THR A 316 17.59 -10.65 29.06
C THR A 316 16.55 -9.64 28.61
N ASP A 317 16.99 -8.54 27.98
CA ASP A 317 16.18 -7.38 27.67
C ASP A 317 16.40 -6.92 26.22
N ILE A 318 15.45 -6.15 25.69
CA ILE A 318 15.66 -5.36 24.47
C ILE A 318 16.27 -4.02 24.85
N ILE A 319 17.44 -3.73 24.31
CA ILE A 319 18.07 -2.42 24.35
C ILE A 319 17.60 -1.65 23.10
N PRO A 320 16.87 -0.54 23.27
CA PRO A 320 16.38 0.25 22.15
C PRO A 320 17.53 0.99 21.46
N GLY A 321 17.47 1.05 20.13
CA GLY A 321 18.35 1.85 19.30
C GLY A 321 17.56 2.66 18.26
N PRO A 322 18.24 3.62 17.60
CA PRO A 322 17.66 4.44 16.53
C PRO A 322 16.95 3.64 15.44
N ILE A 323 17.43 2.42 15.13
CA ILE A 323 16.88 1.54 14.10
C ILE A 323 16.49 0.19 14.70
N THR A 324 15.26 -0.23 14.47
CA THR A 324 14.81 -1.60 14.78
C THR A 324 14.67 -2.39 13.49
N VAL A 325 15.43 -3.46 13.32
CA VAL A 325 15.36 -4.30 12.11
C VAL A 325 14.38 -5.44 12.34
N VAL A 326 13.44 -5.61 11.40
CA VAL A 326 12.47 -6.71 11.44
C VAL A 326 12.55 -7.51 10.15
N GLY A 327 12.78 -8.82 10.24
CA GLY A 327 12.78 -9.72 9.09
C GLY A 327 11.38 -10.30 8.83
N THR A 328 10.95 -10.27 7.57
CA THR A 328 9.71 -10.88 7.08
C THR A 328 9.93 -11.69 5.80
N GLY A 329 8.87 -12.16 5.15
CA GLY A 329 8.99 -13.03 3.97
C GLY A 329 9.62 -14.37 4.32
N ASN A 330 10.64 -14.80 3.58
CA ASN A 330 11.36 -16.04 3.85
C ASN A 330 12.36 -15.96 5.02
N THR A 331 12.26 -14.95 5.90
CA THR A 331 13.14 -14.83 7.08
C THR A 331 13.08 -16.12 7.92
N PRO A 332 14.21 -16.80 8.19
CA PRO A 332 14.22 -18.07 8.92
C PRO A 332 14.19 -17.84 10.44
N PHE A 333 13.06 -18.18 11.08
CA PHE A 333 12.84 -18.00 12.52
C PHE A 333 13.91 -18.68 13.39
N ASN A 334 14.33 -19.89 13.01
CA ASN A 334 15.38 -20.62 13.70
C ASN A 334 16.74 -19.88 13.71
N LEU A 335 17.07 -19.11 12.67
CA LEU A 335 18.29 -18.28 12.66
C LEU A 335 18.11 -17.00 13.45
N VAL A 336 16.91 -16.40 13.43
CA VAL A 336 16.57 -15.27 14.31
C VAL A 336 16.81 -15.67 15.75
N THR A 337 16.30 -16.81 16.20
CA THR A 337 16.42 -17.25 17.61
C THR A 337 17.71 -18.03 17.93
N ALA A 338 18.62 -18.22 16.98
CA ALA A 338 19.78 -19.10 17.17
C ALA A 338 20.73 -18.63 18.27
N ASN A 339 20.96 -17.31 18.36
CA ASN A 339 21.84 -16.72 19.36
C ASN A 339 21.01 -16.26 20.57
N THR A 340 21.28 -16.82 21.74
CA THR A 340 20.55 -16.50 22.98
C THR A 340 21.10 -15.28 23.72
N THR A 341 22.28 -14.78 23.36
CA THR A 341 22.95 -13.67 24.08
C THR A 341 23.00 -12.36 23.32
N TYR A 342 22.90 -12.38 21.99
CA TYR A 342 22.85 -11.16 21.20
C TYR A 342 22.06 -11.37 19.90
N ARG A 343 21.06 -10.51 19.64
CA ARG A 343 20.29 -10.49 18.39
C ARG A 343 19.86 -9.07 18.05
N ASP A 344 20.04 -8.62 16.82
CA ASP A 344 19.59 -7.29 16.36
C ASP A 344 18.68 -7.31 15.14
N ILE A 345 18.15 -8.50 14.82
CA ILE A 345 17.09 -8.71 13.85
C ILE A 345 15.95 -9.39 14.59
N PHE A 346 14.78 -8.77 14.60
CA PHE A 346 13.57 -9.32 15.19
C PHE A 346 12.68 -9.94 14.11
N PHE A 347 11.77 -10.83 14.52
CA PHE A 347 10.85 -11.49 13.59
C PHE A 347 9.53 -10.73 13.40
N ASP A 348 8.93 -10.88 12.22
CA ASP A 348 7.54 -10.50 11.91
C ASP A 348 6.62 -11.71 12.09
N ALA A 349 6.01 -11.81 13.28
CA ALA A 349 5.19 -12.94 13.67
C ALA A 349 3.87 -13.01 12.87
N PRO A 350 3.33 -14.21 12.60
CA PRO A 350 2.07 -14.38 11.89
C PRO A 350 0.88 -14.04 12.80
N LEU A 351 0.31 -12.84 12.65
CA LEU A 351 -0.71 -12.30 13.56
C LEU A 351 -1.96 -13.20 13.71
N ASP A 352 -2.38 -13.84 12.62
CA ASP A 352 -3.54 -14.74 12.61
C ASP A 352 -3.34 -16.03 13.40
N LYS A 353 -2.08 -16.39 13.71
CA LYS A 353 -1.73 -17.57 14.51
C LYS A 353 -1.60 -17.28 16.00
N LEU A 354 -1.70 -16.01 16.42
CA LEU A 354 -1.57 -15.63 17.82
C LEU A 354 -2.88 -15.73 18.61
N VAL A 355 -4.01 -15.87 17.92
CA VAL A 355 -5.34 -15.98 18.52
C VAL A 355 -5.61 -17.44 18.86
N ASP A 356 -5.98 -17.69 20.11
CA ASP A 356 -6.39 -19.03 20.56
C ASP A 356 -7.80 -19.34 20.02
N ASP A 357 -8.00 -20.52 19.43
CA ASP A 357 -9.28 -20.94 18.82
C ASP A 357 -10.47 -20.86 19.80
N ASN A 358 -10.22 -20.99 21.11
CA ASN A 358 -11.24 -20.90 22.16
C ASN A 358 -11.87 -19.51 22.35
N ILE A 359 -11.26 -18.43 21.84
CA ILE A 359 -11.83 -17.07 21.96
C ILE A 359 -12.94 -16.83 20.93
N THR A 360 -13.00 -17.63 19.87
CA THR A 360 -14.05 -17.51 18.83
C THR A 360 -15.36 -18.24 19.14
N THR A 361 -15.39 -19.04 20.21
CA THR A 361 -16.55 -19.90 20.55
C THR A 361 -17.24 -19.53 21.86
N THR A 362 -16.76 -18.50 22.56
CA THR A 362 -17.33 -18.08 23.84
C THR A 362 -17.75 -16.62 23.80
N GLU A 363 -18.77 -16.33 22.99
CA GLU A 363 -19.79 -15.30 23.26
C GLU A 363 -20.85 -15.34 22.13
N ASP A 364 -22.04 -15.82 22.48
CA ASP A 364 -23.32 -15.80 21.76
C ASP A 364 -23.35 -16.21 20.27
N TYR A 365 -23.91 -17.40 20.01
CA TYR A 365 -25.17 -17.55 19.25
C TYR A 365 -25.61 -19.02 19.35
N ASP A 366 -26.62 -19.27 20.18
CA ASP A 366 -27.58 -20.34 19.88
C ASP A 366 -28.16 -20.04 18.50
N ASN A 367 -27.81 -20.85 17.50
CA ASN A 367 -28.76 -21.36 16.52
C ASN A 367 -28.13 -22.51 15.74
N ASP A 368 -28.91 -23.59 15.77
CA ASP A 368 -28.92 -24.77 14.92
C ASP A 368 -28.66 -24.47 13.42
N ASP A 369 -28.22 -25.52 12.72
CA ASP A 369 -28.17 -25.73 11.26
C ASP A 369 -26.85 -26.39 10.86
N GLY A 370 -26.76 -27.71 11.09
CA GLY A 370 -25.61 -28.52 10.72
C GLY A 370 -25.41 -28.67 9.20
N VAL A 371 -24.19 -28.39 8.74
CA VAL A 371 -23.60 -29.07 7.57
C VAL A 371 -22.13 -29.36 7.89
N SER A 372 -21.87 -30.61 8.29
CA SER A 372 -20.54 -31.15 8.50
C SER A 372 -19.97 -31.65 7.17
N LEU A 373 -18.87 -31.05 6.73
CA LEU A 373 -18.01 -31.59 5.67
C LEU A 373 -16.54 -31.39 6.07
N SER A 374 -16.08 -32.23 7.00
CA SER A 374 -14.65 -32.43 7.27
C SER A 374 -14.25 -33.85 6.84
N ASN A 375 -13.60 -33.99 5.69
CA ASN A 375 -12.74 -35.14 5.45
C ASN A 375 -11.35 -34.81 6.01
N PRO A 376 -10.76 -35.64 6.88
CA PRO A 376 -9.42 -35.41 7.41
C PRO A 376 -8.37 -35.75 6.35
N PRO A 377 -7.25 -35.00 6.24
CA PRO A 377 -6.13 -35.41 5.41
C PRO A 377 -5.39 -36.57 6.07
N GLU A 378 -5.08 -37.55 5.23
CA GLU A 378 -4.34 -38.77 5.50
C GLU A 378 -2.93 -38.48 6.05
N VAL A 379 -2.61 -39.09 7.19
CA VAL A 379 -1.31 -38.94 7.88
C VAL A 379 -0.30 -39.88 7.24
N THR A 380 0.58 -39.35 6.40
CA THR A 380 1.84 -40.01 6.07
C THR A 380 2.89 -39.65 7.14
N LYS A 381 3.34 -40.67 7.88
CA LYS A 381 4.49 -40.58 8.79
C LYS A 381 5.75 -40.43 7.95
N ASP A 382 6.28 -39.21 7.84
CA ASP A 382 7.60 -38.98 7.29
C ASP A 382 8.58 -38.57 8.40
N THR A 383 9.65 -39.36 8.53
CA THR A 383 10.74 -39.22 9.50
C THR A 383 11.70 -38.10 9.09
N GLY A 384 11.20 -36.86 8.98
CA GLY A 384 11.92 -35.69 8.47
C GLY A 384 11.95 -34.50 9.43
N ILE A 385 12.40 -34.71 10.67
CA ILE A 385 12.40 -33.64 11.70
C ILE A 385 13.45 -32.54 11.40
N ALA A 386 14.55 -32.88 10.71
CA ALA A 386 15.61 -31.91 10.36
C ALA A 386 15.34 -31.11 9.07
N THR A 387 14.59 -31.67 8.10
CA THR A 387 14.35 -31.03 6.79
C THR A 387 13.26 -29.95 6.82
N ARG A 388 12.49 -29.85 7.91
CA ARG A 388 11.40 -28.87 8.04
C ARG A 388 11.84 -27.52 8.62
N ALA A 389 12.96 -27.48 9.34
CA ALA A 389 13.50 -26.27 9.98
C ALA A 389 14.21 -25.29 9.02
N THR A 390 14.35 -25.65 7.74
CA THR A 390 14.97 -24.81 6.69
C THR A 390 13.97 -24.45 5.58
N LYS A 391 12.68 -24.73 5.79
CA LYS A 391 11.67 -24.55 4.74
C LYS A 391 11.32 -23.07 4.58
N ASN A 392 11.50 -22.56 3.37
CA ASN A 392 10.94 -21.27 2.94
C ASN A 392 9.45 -21.45 2.65
N VAL A 393 8.59 -20.81 3.45
CA VAL A 393 7.13 -20.86 3.29
C VAL A 393 6.51 -19.47 3.25
N GLY A 394 7.35 -18.44 3.18
CA GLY A 394 6.95 -17.04 3.26
C GLY A 394 6.77 -16.55 4.70
N GLN A 395 6.09 -15.41 4.78
CA GLN A 395 5.95 -14.59 5.99
C GLN A 395 5.52 -15.39 7.23
N GLY A 396 6.23 -15.16 8.33
CA GLY A 396 5.85 -15.60 9.67
C GLY A 396 6.02 -17.10 9.96
N LEU A 397 6.40 -17.92 8.96
CA LEU A 397 6.44 -19.39 9.11
C LEU A 397 7.74 -20.01 8.61
N SER A 398 8.62 -19.25 7.96
CA SER A 398 9.88 -19.78 7.44
C SER A 398 10.84 -20.13 8.59
N GLY A 399 11.48 -21.30 8.50
CA GLY A 399 12.38 -21.78 9.55
C GLY A 399 11.72 -22.34 10.82
N ILE A 400 10.39 -22.52 10.83
CA ILE A 400 9.63 -23.14 11.92
C ILE A 400 8.60 -24.15 11.37
N SER A 401 8.38 -25.25 12.09
CA SER A 401 7.34 -26.23 11.73
C SER A 401 5.99 -25.85 12.36
N ASP A 402 4.88 -26.06 11.65
CA ASP A 402 3.52 -25.80 12.17
C ASP A 402 3.25 -26.47 13.53
N ALA A 403 3.76 -27.70 13.74
CA ALA A 403 3.63 -28.42 15.01
C ALA A 403 4.47 -27.81 16.16
N GLY A 404 5.37 -26.89 15.85
CA GLY A 404 6.23 -26.18 16.80
C GLY A 404 5.73 -24.78 17.15
N ILE A 405 4.60 -24.33 16.58
CA ILE A 405 3.98 -23.05 16.93
C ILE A 405 3.07 -23.30 18.14
N GLY A 406 3.56 -22.90 19.31
CA GLY A 406 2.83 -22.85 20.57
C GLY A 406 2.48 -21.42 20.98
N PRO A 407 1.80 -21.26 22.14
CA PRO A 407 1.31 -19.97 22.61
C PRO A 407 2.41 -18.92 22.84
N ASP A 408 3.61 -19.38 23.23
CA ASP A 408 4.76 -18.55 23.60
C ASP A 408 5.86 -18.58 22.53
N THR A 409 5.58 -19.13 21.34
CA THR A 409 6.58 -19.20 20.26
C THR A 409 7.03 -17.80 19.82
N PHE A 410 6.08 -16.86 19.72
CA PHE A 410 6.35 -15.49 19.31
C PHE A 410 6.07 -14.56 20.47
N ASP A 411 7.10 -13.87 20.95
CA ASP A 411 7.01 -12.90 22.02
C ASP A 411 7.98 -11.75 21.78
N TRP A 412 7.93 -10.75 22.66
CA TRP A 412 8.79 -9.57 22.59
C TRP A 412 10.28 -9.90 22.59
N THR A 413 10.75 -11.07 23.04
CA THR A 413 12.18 -11.39 23.06
C THR A 413 12.72 -11.75 21.67
N ASN A 414 11.85 -12.20 20.75
CA ASN A 414 12.24 -12.70 19.43
C ASN A 414 11.55 -11.99 18.27
N SER A 415 10.38 -11.42 18.50
CA SER A 415 9.54 -10.78 17.50
C SER A 415 9.29 -9.32 17.88
N TYR A 416 9.15 -8.46 16.88
CA TYR A 416 8.80 -7.05 17.09
C TYR A 416 7.43 -6.75 16.49
N TYR A 417 7.21 -7.18 15.25
CA TYR A 417 5.89 -7.12 14.61
C TYR A 417 5.12 -8.41 14.79
N ALA A 418 3.80 -8.27 14.77
CA ALA A 418 2.89 -9.31 14.36
C ALA A 418 2.03 -8.76 13.21
N SER A 419 2.11 -9.39 12.03
CA SER A 419 1.37 -8.90 10.88
C SER A 419 0.68 -10.00 10.07
N VAL A 420 -0.34 -9.57 9.32
CA VAL A 420 -1.10 -10.45 8.42
C VAL A 420 -1.77 -9.65 7.30
N SER A 421 -2.11 -10.34 6.23
CA SER A 421 -3.00 -9.80 5.20
C SER A 421 -4.38 -9.52 5.78
N PHE A 422 -4.81 -8.25 5.73
CA PHE A 422 -6.17 -7.86 6.05
C PHE A 422 -7.18 -8.66 5.22
N LYS A 423 -6.96 -8.73 3.90
CA LYS A 423 -7.87 -9.41 2.98
C LYS A 423 -7.95 -10.91 3.22
N LYS A 424 -6.83 -11.59 3.52
CA LYS A 424 -6.87 -13.05 3.78
C LYS A 424 -7.43 -13.36 5.16
N SER A 425 -7.15 -12.53 6.16
CA SER A 425 -7.54 -12.80 7.55
C SER A 425 -8.96 -12.33 7.86
N ILE A 426 -9.28 -11.08 7.54
CA ILE A 426 -10.57 -10.45 7.87
C ILE A 426 -11.56 -10.55 6.71
N GLY A 427 -11.08 -10.58 5.47
CA GLY A 427 -11.92 -10.58 4.27
C GLY A 427 -12.25 -9.17 3.77
N MET A 428 -12.98 -9.10 2.65
CA MET A 428 -13.43 -7.82 2.09
C MET A 428 -14.71 -7.34 2.80
N PRO A 429 -14.81 -6.06 3.19
CA PRO A 429 -16.04 -5.51 3.76
C PRO A 429 -17.14 -5.49 2.70
N TRP A 430 -18.27 -6.13 2.98
CA TRP A 430 -19.45 -6.08 2.13
C TRP A 430 -20.22 -4.77 2.38
N SER A 431 -20.67 -4.08 1.34
CA SER A 431 -21.34 -2.76 1.45
C SER A 431 -20.51 -1.68 2.18
N PHE A 432 -19.18 -1.71 2.04
CA PHE A 432 -18.24 -0.73 2.63
C PHE A 432 -18.24 -0.67 4.17
N ARG A 433 -18.69 -1.73 4.85
CA ARG A 433 -18.69 -1.84 6.31
C ARG A 433 -18.15 -3.20 6.74
N LEU A 434 -17.46 -3.24 7.88
CA LEU A 434 -17.08 -4.49 8.53
C LEU A 434 -18.27 -5.05 9.31
N SER A 435 -18.44 -6.38 9.29
CA SER A 435 -19.39 -7.07 10.17
C SER A 435 -18.87 -7.08 11.61
N GLN A 436 -19.76 -7.31 12.58
CA GLN A 436 -19.37 -7.39 13.99
C GLN A 436 -18.30 -8.47 14.21
N ARG A 437 -18.48 -9.66 13.60
CA ARG A 437 -17.49 -10.74 13.59
C ARG A 437 -16.12 -10.32 13.07
N GLN A 438 -16.06 -9.52 12.00
CA GLN A 438 -14.78 -9.01 11.47
C GLN A 438 -14.10 -8.07 12.46
N VAL A 439 -14.86 -7.20 13.12
CA VAL A 439 -14.33 -6.29 14.15
C VAL A 439 -13.85 -7.07 15.38
N ASP A 440 -14.59 -8.09 15.83
CA ASP A 440 -14.20 -8.91 16.97
C ASP A 440 -12.96 -9.75 16.68
N GLN A 441 -12.80 -10.21 15.44
CA GLN A 441 -11.57 -10.86 14.99
C GLN A 441 -10.37 -9.89 15.02
N ILE A 442 -10.53 -8.65 14.54
CA ILE A 442 -9.49 -7.61 14.63
C ILE A 442 -9.10 -7.39 16.10
N ARG A 443 -10.08 -7.23 17.00
CA ARG A 443 -9.84 -7.05 18.44
C ARG A 443 -9.12 -8.24 19.06
N ALA A 444 -9.51 -9.46 18.70
CA ALA A 444 -8.87 -10.67 19.21
C ALA A 444 -7.41 -10.73 18.78
N GLN A 445 -7.11 -10.44 17.51
CA GLN A 445 -5.76 -10.40 16.97
C GLN A 445 -4.90 -9.32 17.64
N ILE A 446 -5.40 -8.09 17.73
CA ILE A 446 -4.69 -6.99 18.38
C ILE A 446 -4.36 -7.33 19.83
N ARG A 447 -5.36 -7.79 20.60
CA ARG A 447 -5.15 -8.19 22.01
C ARG A 447 -4.14 -9.34 22.13
N ALA A 448 -4.20 -10.31 21.24
CA ALA A 448 -3.29 -11.46 21.26
C ALA A 448 -1.82 -11.05 21.02
N ALA A 449 -1.58 -10.11 20.11
CA ALA A 449 -0.25 -9.56 19.86
C ALA A 449 0.24 -8.68 21.01
N HIS A 450 -0.61 -7.76 21.50
CA HIS A 450 -0.25 -6.87 22.62
C HIS A 450 0.07 -7.63 23.91
N ARG A 451 -0.66 -8.72 24.22
CA ARG A 451 -0.34 -9.59 25.36
C ARG A 451 1.06 -10.19 25.29
N ARG A 452 1.62 -10.33 24.07
CA ARG A 452 2.97 -10.84 23.80
C ARG A 452 4.01 -9.73 23.62
N GLY A 453 3.61 -8.47 23.78
CA GLY A 453 4.46 -7.30 23.59
C GLY A 453 4.77 -6.97 22.12
N LEU A 454 3.97 -7.48 21.18
CA LEU A 454 4.19 -7.33 19.74
C LEU A 454 3.39 -6.16 19.16
N LYS A 455 3.98 -5.47 18.19
CA LYS A 455 3.38 -4.35 17.46
C LYS A 455 2.55 -4.86 16.27
N VAL A 456 1.32 -4.39 16.15
CA VAL A 456 0.37 -4.92 15.16
C VAL A 456 0.42 -4.15 13.84
N ARG A 457 0.47 -4.88 12.71
CA ARG A 457 0.34 -4.32 11.36
C ARG A 457 -0.58 -5.19 10.49
N TYR A 458 -1.49 -4.57 9.74
CA TYR A 458 -2.23 -5.24 8.68
C TYR A 458 -1.77 -4.76 7.32
N TRP A 459 -1.39 -5.66 6.41
CA TRP A 459 -1.07 -5.32 5.02
C TRP A 459 -2.22 -5.69 4.08
N GLY A 460 -2.25 -5.10 2.88
CA GLY A 460 -3.34 -5.35 1.92
C GLY A 460 -4.71 -4.85 2.40
N VAL A 461 -4.73 -3.81 3.23
CA VAL A 461 -5.95 -3.07 3.58
C VAL A 461 -6.46 -2.37 2.31
N PRO A 462 -7.76 -2.42 1.99
CA PRO A 462 -8.30 -1.76 0.80
C PRO A 462 -7.91 -0.27 0.71
N ALA A 463 -7.16 0.09 -0.33
CA ALA A 463 -6.76 1.46 -0.60
C ALA A 463 -7.87 2.29 -1.29
N TRP A 464 -8.79 1.62 -2.00
CA TRP A 464 -9.89 2.25 -2.71
C TRP A 464 -11.23 1.54 -2.43
N PRO A 465 -12.36 2.26 -2.33
CA PRO A 465 -12.49 3.72 -2.39
C PRO A 465 -11.89 4.43 -1.17
N ARG A 466 -11.46 5.70 -1.33
CA ARG A 466 -10.81 6.47 -0.26
C ARG A 466 -11.69 6.59 1.00
N SER A 467 -13.01 6.66 0.84
CA SER A 467 -13.95 6.67 1.97
C SER A 467 -13.90 5.37 2.78
N LEU A 468 -13.80 4.21 2.11
CA LEU A 468 -13.61 2.93 2.77
C LEU A 468 -12.24 2.85 3.44
N ARG A 469 -11.18 3.23 2.73
CA ARG A 469 -9.81 3.28 3.27
C ARG A 469 -9.75 4.09 4.57
N ASN A 470 -10.25 5.32 4.53
CA ASN A 470 -10.28 6.23 5.68
C ASN A 470 -11.13 5.68 6.83
N HIS A 471 -12.27 5.04 6.53
CA HIS A 471 -13.09 4.36 7.53
C HIS A 471 -12.35 3.20 8.20
N LEU A 472 -11.66 2.36 7.42
CA LEU A 472 -10.87 1.24 7.93
C LEU A 472 -9.67 1.72 8.75
N TRP A 473 -8.94 2.75 8.32
CA TRP A 473 -7.87 3.35 9.12
C TRP A 473 -8.38 3.90 10.44
N SER A 474 -9.50 4.63 10.42
CA SER A 474 -10.13 5.15 11.64
C SER A 474 -10.56 4.04 12.61
N LEU A 475 -11.06 2.93 12.07
CA LEU A 475 -11.45 1.77 12.86
C LEU A 475 -10.21 1.07 13.44
N LEU A 476 -9.21 0.77 12.63
CA LEU A 476 -7.99 0.09 13.07
C LEU A 476 -7.25 0.88 14.16
N VAL A 477 -7.14 2.21 14.01
CA VAL A 477 -6.55 3.08 15.04
C VAL A 477 -7.40 3.08 16.31
N ARG A 478 -8.73 3.13 16.20
CA ARG A 478 -9.62 3.03 17.36
C ARG A 478 -9.48 1.70 18.10
N GLU A 479 -9.31 0.61 17.37
CA GLU A 479 -9.11 -0.73 17.94
C GLU A 479 -7.67 -0.95 18.44
N GLY A 480 -6.77 0.03 18.28
CA GLY A 480 -5.43 0.02 18.88
C GLY A 480 -4.33 -0.56 18.00
N ILE A 481 -4.45 -0.51 16.67
CA ILE A 481 -3.32 -0.87 15.79
C ILE A 481 -2.11 0.04 16.07
N ASP A 482 -0.90 -0.54 16.06
CA ASP A 482 0.32 0.23 16.25
C ASP A 482 0.81 0.88 14.95
N TYR A 483 0.70 0.16 13.81
CA TYR A 483 1.19 0.62 12.52
C TYR A 483 0.15 0.47 11.42
N LEU A 484 -0.21 1.60 10.79
CA LEU A 484 -0.95 1.60 9.53
C LEU A 484 0.00 1.29 8.37
N ASN A 485 -0.26 0.23 7.63
CA ASN A 485 0.44 -0.08 6.38
C ASN A 485 -0.11 0.79 5.24
N VAL A 486 0.70 1.68 4.67
CA VAL A 486 0.19 2.77 3.84
C VAL A 486 0.95 2.97 2.52
N ASP A 487 0.18 3.13 1.45
CA ASP A 487 0.66 3.57 0.15
C ASP A 487 0.54 5.10 -0.02
N ASP A 488 -0.35 5.77 0.72
CA ASP A 488 -0.52 7.24 0.69
C ASP A 488 -0.03 7.85 2.01
N LEU A 489 1.25 8.25 2.02
CA LEU A 489 1.94 8.73 3.22
C LEU A 489 1.35 10.04 3.75
N ARG A 490 0.99 10.98 2.86
CA ARG A 490 0.45 12.29 3.25
C ARG A 490 -0.93 12.16 3.87
N SER A 491 -1.80 11.32 3.32
CA SER A 491 -3.12 11.11 3.93
C SER A 491 -3.01 10.37 5.26
N ALA A 492 -2.15 9.36 5.37
CA ALA A 492 -1.97 8.61 6.61
C ALA A 492 -1.47 9.49 7.77
N THR A 493 -0.48 10.34 7.50
CA THR A 493 0.22 11.13 8.54
C THR A 493 -0.57 12.33 9.04
N ARG A 494 -1.64 12.73 8.33
CA ARG A 494 -2.58 13.76 8.79
C ARG A 494 -3.36 13.35 10.04
N GLN A 495 -3.51 12.06 10.33
CA GLN A 495 -4.26 11.48 11.46
C GLN A 495 -5.73 11.93 11.61
N ASP A 496 -6.23 12.84 10.76
CA ASP A 496 -7.61 13.23 10.59
C ASP A 496 -8.13 12.69 9.25
N TRP A 497 -8.85 11.56 9.31
CA TRP A 497 -9.47 10.92 8.14
C TRP A 497 -10.98 11.11 8.08
N ARG A 498 -11.52 12.09 8.81
CA ARG A 498 -12.95 12.42 8.71
C ARG A 498 -13.28 12.78 7.27
N PRO A 499 -14.38 12.25 6.69
CA PRO A 499 -14.72 12.52 5.30
C PRO A 499 -14.95 14.01 5.09
N ARG A 500 -14.14 14.63 4.22
CA ARG A 500 -14.35 16.00 3.75
C ARG A 500 -15.11 15.97 2.43
N ILE A 501 -15.87 17.03 2.13
CA ILE A 501 -16.63 17.14 0.87
C ILE A 501 -15.69 16.99 -0.34
N SER A 502 -14.44 17.43 -0.24
CA SER A 502 -13.40 17.25 -1.26
C SER A 502 -13.08 15.79 -1.60
N ASP A 503 -13.20 14.87 -0.63
CA ASP A 503 -12.76 13.48 -0.77
C ASP A 503 -13.68 12.65 -1.68
N TRP A 504 -14.86 13.19 -2.00
CA TRP A 504 -15.84 12.59 -2.90
C TRP A 504 -15.59 12.93 -4.38
N TRP A 505 -14.72 13.91 -4.67
CA TRP A 505 -14.56 14.50 -6.00
C TRP A 505 -13.11 14.64 -6.48
N SER A 506 -12.13 14.25 -5.67
CA SER A 506 -10.69 14.29 -6.03
C SER A 506 -10.11 12.92 -6.32
#